data_AF-A0A2P5DEF7-F1
#
_entry.id   AF-A0A2P5DEF7-F1
#
_cell.length_a   1.000
_cell.length_b   1.000
_cell.length_c   1.000
_cell.angle_alpha   90.00
_cell.angle_beta   90.00
_cell.angle_gamma   90.00
#
_symmetry.space_group_name_H-M   'P 1'
#
loop_
_entity.id
_entity.type
_entity.pdbx_description
1 polymer ?
#
loop_
_entity_poly.entity_id
_entity_poly.type
_entity_poly.pdbx_seq_one_letter_code
_entity_poly.pdbx_strand_id
1 'polypeptide(L)' 'MEEILMQCTAKNKANLQSQAATLRTLETQLGQLANAITDRPQGASPSNTEVNLRKDGKKHYNAITLRSGKELLKPIEKYT' A
#
# COMPACT_ATOMS: atom_id res chain seq x y z
N MET A 1 -57.16 -11.80 -17.55
CA MET A 1 -56.52 -11.93 -16.22
C MET A 1 -55.23 -12.74 -16.33
N GLU A 2 -55.23 -13.90 -16.98
CA GLU A 2 -54.02 -14.71 -17.23
C GLU A 2 -52.92 -13.98 -18.02
N GLU A 3 -53.27 -13.25 -19.07
CA GLU A 3 -52.28 -12.51 -19.88
C GLU A 3 -51.50 -11.47 -19.06
N ILE A 4 -52.18 -10.76 -18.16
CA ILE A 4 -51.56 -9.78 -17.25
C ILE A 4 -50.63 -10.48 -16.25
N LEU A 5 -51.03 -11.64 -15.72
CA LEU A 5 -50.19 -12.45 -14.82
C LEU A 5 -48.94 -12.97 -15.54
N MET A 6 -49.08 -13.43 -16.79
CA MET A 6 -47.97 -13.90 -17.62
C MET A 6 -47.00 -12.75 -17.97
N GLN A 7 -47.52 -11.56 -18.26
CA GLN A 7 -46.69 -10.38 -18.48
C GLN A 7 -45.95 -9.93 -17.21
N CYS A 8 -46.63 -9.96 -16.05
CA CYS A 8 -46.04 -9.60 -14.76
C CYS A 8 -44.90 -10.56 -14.37
N THR A 9 -45.11 -11.86 -14.53
CA THR A 9 -44.08 -12.87 -14.26
C THR A 9 -42.88 -12.73 -15.19
N ALA A 10 -43.10 -12.49 -16.48
CA ALA A 10 -42.03 -12.24 -17.45
C ALA A 10 -41.20 -10.99 -17.09
N LYS A 11 -41.87 -9.86 -16.78
CA LYS A 11 -41.19 -8.62 -16.38
C LYS A 11 -40.41 -8.78 -15.08
N ASN A 12 -40.98 -9.47 -14.09
CA ASN A 12 -40.29 -9.74 -12.82
C ASN A 12 -39.07 -10.63 -13.01
N LYS A 13 -39.17 -11.67 -13.85
CA LYS A 13 -38.03 -12.53 -14.18
C LYS A 13 -36.90 -11.73 -14.85
N ALA A 14 -37.22 -10.87 -15.81
CA ALA A 14 -36.24 -10.01 -16.46
C ALA A 14 -35.58 -9.03 -15.48
N ASN A 15 -36.36 -8.41 -14.59
CA ASN A 15 -35.84 -7.53 -13.55
C ASN A 15 -34.93 -8.27 -12.56
N LEU A 16 -35.27 -9.49 -12.16
CA LEU A 16 -34.44 -10.32 -11.29
C LEU A 16 -33.13 -10.72 -11.97
N GLN A 17 -33.18 -11.08 -13.25
CA GLN A 17 -31.98 -11.40 -14.04
C GLN A 17 -31.06 -10.18 -14.18
N SER A 18 -31.63 -9.00 -14.46
CA SER A 18 -30.89 -7.75 -14.53
C SER A 18 -30.22 -7.42 -13.20
N GLN A 19 -30.96 -7.50 -12.09
CA GLN A 19 -30.40 -7.28 -10.75
C GLN A 19 -29.28 -8.28 -10.42
N ALA A 20 -29.46 -9.57 -10.73
CA ALA A 20 -28.42 -10.57 -10.53
C ALA A 20 -27.15 -10.26 -11.34
N ALA A 21 -27.29 -9.79 -12.58
CA ALA A 21 -26.16 -9.37 -13.40
C ALA A 21 -25.44 -8.14 -12.84
N THR A 22 -26.20 -7.14 -12.36
CA THR A 22 -25.63 -5.96 -11.68
C THR A 22 -24.88 -6.36 -10.42
N LEU A 23 -25.44 -7.23 -9.58
CA LEU A 23 -24.78 -7.72 -8.36
C LEU A 23 -23.47 -8.42 -8.67
N ARG A 24 -23.43 -9.33 -9.65
CA ARG A 24 -22.18 -10.00 -10.06
C ARG A 24 -21.12 -9.02 -10.56
N THR A 25 -21.56 -7.97 -11.26
CA THR A 25 -20.66 -6.91 -11.72
C THR A 25 -20.05 -6.17 -10.53
N LEU A 26 -20.88 -5.80 -9.55
CA LEU A 26 -20.43 -5.12 -8.34
C LEU A 26 -19.47 -5.99 -7.52
N GLU A 27 -19.76 -7.29 -7.34
CA GLU A 27 -18.87 -8.24 -6.67
C GLU A 27 -17.49 -8.30 -7.35
N THR A 28 -17.47 -8.32 -8.68
CA THR A 28 -16.23 -8.32 -9.46
C THR A 28 -15.43 -7.04 -9.25
N GLN A 29 -16.09 -5.87 -9.32
CA GLN A 29 -15.46 -4.58 -9.09
C GLN A 29 -14.90 -4.46 -7.68
N LEU A 30 -15.63 -4.96 -6.68
CA LEU A 30 -15.18 -4.98 -5.29
C LEU A 30 -13.95 -5.89 -5.11
N GLY A 31 -13.93 -7.07 -5.74
CA GLY A 31 -12.78 -7.97 -5.72
C GLY A 31 -11.54 -7.34 -6.36
N GLN A 32 -11.70 -6.65 -7.50
CA GLN A 32 -10.62 -5.91 -8.15
C GLN A 32 -10.08 -4.79 -7.26
N LEU A 33 -10.97 -4.05 -6.58
CA LEU A 33 -10.58 -3.00 -5.65
C LEU A 33 -9.83 -3.56 -4.44
N ALA A 34 -10.30 -4.66 -3.86
CA ALA A 34 -9.63 -5.33 -2.75
C ALA A 34 -8.22 -5.80 -3.13
N ASN A 35 -8.05 -6.33 -4.33
CA ASN A 35 -6.75 -6.70 -4.88
C ASN A 35 -5.87 -5.46 -5.07
N ALA A 36 -6.38 -4.37 -5.65
CA ALA A 36 -5.62 -3.14 -5.84
C ALA A 36 -5.14 -2.51 -4.52
N ILE A 37 -5.90 -2.66 -3.43
CA ILE A 37 -5.51 -2.20 -2.09
C ILE A 37 -4.44 -3.11 -1.49
N THR A 38 -4.53 -4.43 -1.73
CA THR A 38 -3.62 -5.45 -1.19
C THR A 38 -2.29 -5.50 -1.94
N ASP A 39 -2.34 -5.37 -3.27
CA ASP A 39 -1.18 -5.32 -4.16
C ASP A 39 -0.43 -3.99 -4.06
N ARG A 40 -0.98 -3.01 -3.33
CA ARG A 40 -0.25 -1.78 -3.00
C ARG A 40 0.94 -2.18 -2.11
N PRO A 41 2.20 -1.97 -2.54
CA PRO A 41 3.35 -2.30 -1.73
C PRO A 41 3.24 -1.54 -0.40
N GLN A 42 3.19 -2.29 0.71
CA GLN A 42 2.98 -1.82 2.08
C GLN A 42 4.18 -1.01 2.64
N GLY A 43 4.88 -0.27 1.77
CA GLY A 43 6.11 0.44 2.06
C GLY A 43 6.60 1.37 0.95
N ALA A 44 5.91 1.47 -0.20
CA ALA A 44 6.25 2.46 -1.22
C ALA A 44 5.64 3.82 -0.85
N SER A 45 6.12 4.42 0.24
CA SER A 45 6.14 5.86 0.28
C SER A 45 7.10 6.31 -0.83
N PRO A 46 6.69 7.17 -1.79
CA PRO A 46 7.61 7.75 -2.76
C PRO A 46 8.60 8.71 -2.07
N SER A 47 8.39 9.01 -0.80
CA SER A 47 9.31 9.80 0.01
C SER A 47 10.50 8.94 0.38
N ASN A 48 11.54 9.07 -0.45
CA ASN A 48 12.95 8.91 -0.11
C ASN A 48 13.21 8.44 1.33
N THR A 49 13.17 7.14 1.55
CA THR A 49 13.93 6.58 2.67
C THR A 49 15.11 5.88 2.05
N GLU A 50 16.13 6.66 1.67
CA GLU A 50 17.50 6.16 1.67
C GLU A 50 17.65 5.28 2.92
N VAL A 51 17.89 3.98 2.70
CA VAL A 51 18.19 3.04 3.78
C VAL A 51 19.27 3.71 4.63
N ASN A 52 18.96 3.99 5.89
CA ASN A 52 19.96 4.54 6.79
C ASN A 52 21.01 3.44 6.99
N LEU A 53 22.13 3.50 6.26
CA LEU A 53 23.27 2.57 6.32
C LEU A 53 23.90 2.46 7.73
N ARG A 54 23.34 3.13 8.74
CA ARG A 54 23.71 3.01 10.15
C ARG A 54 23.34 1.65 10.76
N LYS A 55 22.44 0.86 10.15
CA LYS A 55 22.04 -0.44 10.70
C LYS A 55 23.14 -1.50 10.66
N ASP A 56 24.09 -1.41 9.75
CA ASP A 56 25.17 -2.40 9.59
C ASP A 56 26.49 -2.02 10.31
N GLY A 57 26.42 -1.15 11.33
CA GLY A 57 27.52 -0.93 12.26
C GLY A 57 28.71 -0.13 11.73
N LYS A 58 28.80 0.18 10.43
CA LYS A 58 29.81 1.10 9.90
C LYS A 58 29.34 2.54 10.00
N LYS A 59 29.48 3.11 11.21
CA LYS A 59 29.53 4.57 11.38
C LYS A 59 30.72 5.07 10.54
N HIS A 60 30.46 5.77 9.44
CA HIS A 60 31.49 6.53 8.75
C HIS A 60 31.92 7.69 9.66
N TYR A 61 32.92 7.43 10.49
CA TYR A 61 33.61 8.47 11.21
C TYR A 61 34.58 9.10 10.23
N ASN A 62 34.17 10.19 9.59
CA ASN A 62 35.14 11.04 8.91
C ASN A 62 36.08 11.57 10.00
N ALA A 63 37.36 11.23 9.91
CA ALA A 63 38.39 11.83 10.76
C ALA A 63 38.36 13.34 10.51
N ILE A 64 38.13 14.12 11.56
CA ILE A 64 38.19 15.58 11.45
C ILE A 64 39.65 15.97 11.65
N THR A 65 40.31 16.41 10.58
CA THR A 65 41.66 16.98 10.64
C THR A 65 41.56 18.46 10.99
N LEU A 66 42.17 18.86 12.10
CA LEU A 66 42.28 20.27 12.46
C LEU A 66 43.21 21.01 11.49
N ARG A 67 43.07 22.33 11.36
CA ARG A 67 44.02 23.16 10.58
C ARG A 67 45.49 23.02 11.03
N SER A 68 45.72 22.54 12.25
CA SER A 68 47.05 22.21 12.78
C SER A 68 47.58 20.85 12.31
N GLY A 69 46.86 20.13 11.45
CA GLY A 69 47.23 18.81 10.94
C GLY A 69 46.98 17.65 11.90
N LYS A 70 46.38 17.91 13.07
CA LYS A 70 46.07 16.86 14.05
C LYS A 70 44.72 16.21 13.77
N GLU A 71 44.69 14.89 13.74
CA GLU A 71 43.45 14.11 13.60
C GLU A 71 42.80 13.88 14.96
N LEU A 72 41.50 14.17 15.07
CA LEU A 72 40.73 13.90 16.28
C LEU A 72 40.03 12.54 16.18
N LEU A 73 40.57 11.53 16.87
CA LEU A 73 39.96 10.21 17.00
C LEU A 73 38.88 10.20 18.08
N LYS A 74 37.65 10.55 17.68
CA LYS A 74 36.37 10.49 18.44
C LYS A 74 36.35 11.18 19.82
N PRO A 75 35.17 11.63 20.30
CA PRO A 75 35.05 12.12 21.67
C PRO A 75 35.29 10.96 22.65
N ILE A 76 36.13 11.19 23.67
CA ILE A 76 36.23 10.29 24.82
C ILE A 76 34.85 10.31 25.50
N GLU A 77 34.07 9.26 25.30
CA GLU A 77 32.91 8.98 26.15
C GLU A 77 33.49 8.73 27.55
N LYS A 78 33.37 9.74 28.42
CA LYS A 78 33.70 9.59 29.84
C LYS A 78 32.70 8.59 30.42
N TYR A 79 33.18 7.40 30.77
CA TYR A 79 32.43 6.43 31.56
C TYR A 79 31.93 7.10 32.83
N THR A 80 30.60 7.15 32.99
CA THR A 80 29.93 7.35 34.28
C THR A 80 29.27 6.03 34.64
#